data_AF-A0A1G5QSV9-F1
#
_entry.id   AF-A0A1G5QSV9-F1
#
_cell.length_a   1.000
_cell.length_b   1.000
_cell.length_c   1.000
_cell.angle_alpha   90.00
_cell.angle_beta   90.00
_cell.angle_gamma   90.00
#
_symmetry.space_group_name_H-M   'P 1'
#
loop_
_entity.id
_entity.type
_entity.pdbx_description
1 polymer ?
#
loop_
_entity_poly.entity_id
_entity_poly.type
_entity_poly.pdbx_seq_one_letter_code
_entity_poly.pdbx_strand_id
1 'polypeptide(L)' 'MADAWDFLTRTPQQVTPFNYPLRGELGIVKRDGATHERWQYKPTLKGDARLWFYIEDRVVFLEQVHTSHPNETKS' A
#
# COMPACT_ATOMS: atom_id res chain seq x y z
N MET A 1 8.18 -6.92 -14.28
CA MET A 1 8.70 -6.95 -12.89
C MET A 1 9.13 -5.57 -12.39
N ALA A 2 9.53 -4.64 -13.26
CA ALA A 2 9.93 -3.27 -12.88
C ALA A 2 8.76 -2.34 -12.50
N ASP A 3 7.58 -2.51 -13.10
CA ASP A 3 6.48 -1.53 -13.01
C ASP A 3 6.02 -1.21 -11.58
N ALA A 4 6.01 -2.21 -10.69
CA ALA A 4 5.57 -2.02 -9.31
C ALA A 4 6.58 -1.20 -8.48
N TRP A 5 7.87 -1.49 -8.63
CA TRP A 5 8.93 -0.77 -7.91
C TRP A 5 9.12 0.64 -8.49
N ASP A 6 9.05 0.79 -9.80
CA ASP A 6 9.09 2.10 -10.47
C ASP A 6 7.91 2.97 -10.04
N PHE A 7 6.71 2.39 -9.92
CA PHE A 7 5.54 3.12 -9.42
C PHE A 7 5.75 3.59 -7.97
N LEU A 8 6.17 2.68 -7.07
CA LEU A 8 6.36 3.00 -5.65
C LEU A 8 7.46 4.04 -5.43
N THR A 9 8.54 4.01 -6.22
CA THR A 9 9.64 4.95 -6.03
C THR A 9 9.43 6.30 -6.72
N ARG A 10 8.55 6.40 -7.73
CA ARG A 10 8.33 7.65 -8.48
C ARG A 10 7.02 8.35 -8.14
N THR A 11 5.94 7.59 -7.96
CA THR A 11 4.59 8.13 -7.81
C THR A 11 3.74 7.37 -6.77
N PRO A 12 4.25 7.11 -5.55
CA PRO A 12 3.56 6.26 -4.57
C PRO A 12 2.23 6.82 -4.07
N GLN A 13 2.00 8.13 -4.18
CA GLN A 13 0.73 8.79 -3.77
C GLN A 13 -0.22 9.05 -4.94
N GLN A 14 0.08 8.56 -6.14
CA GLN A 14 -0.84 8.73 -7.28
C GLN A 14 -2.04 7.81 -7.11
N VAL A 15 -3.23 8.38 -6.94
CA VAL A 15 -4.47 7.60 -6.83
C VAL A 15 -4.81 6.99 -8.19
N THR A 16 -4.98 5.67 -8.22
CA THR A 16 -5.39 4.88 -9.39
C THR A 16 -6.33 3.75 -8.96
N PRO A 17 -6.97 3.01 -9.88
CA PRO A 17 -7.73 1.81 -9.52
C PRO A 17 -6.91 0.74 -8.77
N PHE A 18 -5.58 0.82 -8.88
CA PHE A 18 -4.63 -0.12 -8.28
C PHE A 18 -3.85 0.48 -7.10
N ASN A 19 -3.91 1.79 -6.86
CA ASN A 19 -3.22 2.46 -5.75
C ASN A 19 -4.13 3.45 -5.06
N TYR A 20 -4.40 3.26 -3.78
CA TYR A 20 -5.29 4.15 -3.03
C TYR A 20 -5.05 4.06 -1.53
N PRO A 21 -5.34 5.13 -0.77
CA PRO A 21 -5.33 5.08 0.69
C PRO A 21 -6.45 4.17 1.19
N LEU A 22 -6.15 3.38 2.22
CA LEU A 22 -7.17 2.61 2.94
C LEU A 22 -8.05 3.56 3.76
N ARG A 23 -9.25 3.09 4.13
CA ARG A 23 -10.25 3.90 4.81
C ARG A 23 -10.47 3.43 6.24
N GLY A 24 -11.02 4.33 7.06
CA GLY A 24 -11.32 4.07 8.46
C GLY A 24 -10.07 3.79 9.27
N GLU A 25 -10.18 2.93 10.27
CA GLU A 25 -9.06 2.57 11.16
C GLU A 25 -7.92 1.88 10.42
N LEU A 26 -8.22 1.17 9.33
CA LEU A 26 -7.22 0.55 8.46
C LEU A 26 -6.44 1.57 7.62
N GLY A 27 -6.95 2.79 7.46
CA GLY A 27 -6.27 3.88 6.75
C GLY A 27 -5.10 4.49 7.52
N ILE A 28 -4.86 4.07 8.76
CA ILE A 28 -3.92 4.71 9.67
C ILE A 28 -2.86 3.71 10.12
N VAL A 29 -1.59 4.12 10.01
CA VAL A 29 -0.43 3.42 10.57
C VAL A 29 0.15 4.27 11.69
N LYS A 30 0.44 3.68 12.85
CA LYS A 30 1.21 4.32 13.91
C LYS A 30 2.59 3.68 13.99
N ARG A 31 3.65 4.45 13.72
CA ARG A 31 5.06 4.02 13.78
C ARG A 31 5.87 5.11 14.45
N ASP A 32 6.73 4.72 15.39
CA ASP A 32 7.64 5.63 16.09
C ASP A 32 6.99 6.89 16.70
N GLY A 33 5.74 6.75 17.16
CA GLY A 33 4.94 7.84 17.74
C GLY A 33 4.30 8.77 16.70
N ALA A 34 4.63 8.62 15.42
CA ALA A 34 4.01 9.30 14.30
C ALA A 34 2.81 8.51 13.75
N THR A 35 1.90 9.23 13.11
CA THR A 35 0.73 8.67 12.44
C THR A 35 0.84 8.95 10.95
N HIS A 36 0.74 7.90 10.14
CA HIS A 36 0.85 7.96 8.69
C HIS A 36 -0.41 7.41 8.04
N GLU A 37 -0.70 7.89 6.84
CA GLU A 37 -1.73 7.32 5.98
C GLU A 37 -1.24 5.99 5.42
N ARG A 38 -2.06 4.93 5.55
CA ARG A 38 -1.81 3.63 4.96
C ARG A 38 -2.33 3.58 3.53
N TRP A 39 -1.47 3.20 2.62
CA TRP A 39 -1.76 3.01 1.21
C TRP A 39 -1.82 1.53 0.85
N GLN A 40 -2.67 1.18 -0.10
CA GLN A 40 -2.73 -0.13 -0.71
C GLN A 40 -2.42 -0.05 -2.20
N TYR A 41 -1.45 -0.85 -2.64
CA TYR A 41 -1.13 -1.06 -4.04
C TYR A 41 -1.43 -2.50 -4.49
N LYS A 42 -2.02 -2.64 -5.69
CA LYS A 42 -2.39 -3.90 -6.36
C LYS A 42 -1.47 -4.08 -7.58
N PRO A 43 -0.29 -4.69 -7.42
CA PRO A 43 0.70 -4.78 -8.50
C PRO A 43 0.26 -5.67 -9.67
N THR A 44 -0.73 -6.52 -9.46
CA THR A 44 -1.22 -7.47 -10.46
C THR A 44 -2.66 -7.18 -10.85
N LEU A 45 -2.91 -6.95 -12.13
CA LEU A 45 -4.26 -6.74 -12.71
C LEU A 45 -5.24 -7.89 -12.44
N LYS A 46 -4.74 -9.14 -12.39
CA LYS A 46 -5.53 -10.37 -12.19
C LYS A 46 -5.22 -11.10 -10.88
N GLY A 47 -4.32 -10.57 -10.08
CA GLY A 47 -3.82 -11.24 -8.89
C GLY A 47 -4.29 -10.59 -7.60
N ASP A 48 -4.36 -11.41 -6.57
CA ASP A 48 -4.85 -11.01 -5.26
C ASP A 48 -3.79 -10.30 -4.41
N ALA A 49 -2.59 -10.10 -4.95
CA ALA A 49 -1.49 -9.50 -4.21
C ALA A 49 -1.83 -8.07 -3.76
N ARG A 50 -1.50 -7.76 -2.51
CA ARG A 50 -1.66 -6.44 -1.91
C ARG A 50 -0.36 -6.04 -1.24
N LEU A 51 0.07 -4.82 -1.53
CA LEU A 51 1.15 -4.15 -0.85
C LEU A 51 0.53 -3.08 0.03
N TRP A 52 0.73 -3.17 1.34
CA TRP A 52 0.41 -2.09 2.25
C TRP A 52 1.68 -1.33 2.58
N PHE A 53 1.62 -0.01 2.49
CA PHE A 53 2.78 0.84 2.72
C PHE A 53 2.36 2.19 3.29
N TYR A 54 3.33 2.93 3.80
CA TYR A 54 3.20 4.32 4.16
C TYR A 54 4.43 5.08 3.70
N ILE A 55 4.38 6.41 3.76
CA ILE A 55 5.47 7.28 3.33
C ILE A 55 5.86 8.17 4.49
N GLU A 56 7.16 8.29 4.70
CA GLU A 56 7.77 9.22 5.64
C GLU A 56 9.03 9.79 4.99
N ASP A 57 9.16 11.11 4.96
CA ASP A 57 10.31 11.84 4.37
C ASP A 57 10.74 11.33 2.99
N ARG A 58 9.76 11.00 2.13
CA ARG A 58 9.93 10.44 0.76
C ARG A 58 10.45 9.01 0.68
N VAL A 59 10.58 8.32 1.82
CA VAL A 59 10.86 6.90 1.89
C VAL A 59 9.55 6.14 1.90
N VAL A 60 9.44 5.13 1.03
CA VAL A 60 8.31 4.19 1.03
C VAL A 60 8.64 3.05 1.98
N PHE A 61 7.84 2.93 3.04
CA PHE A 61 7.93 1.84 4.00
C PHE A 61 6.89 0.79 3.67
N LEU A 62 7.35 -0.40 3.25
CA LEU A 62 6.49 -1.55 3.04
C LEU A 62 6.12 -2.14 4.40
N GLU A 63 4.84 -2.08 4.74
CA GLU A 63 4.32 -2.60 6.00
C GLU A 63 3.94 -4.07 5.88
N GLN A 64 3.22 -4.43 4.82
CA GLN A 64 2.81 -5.81 4.55
C GLN A 64 2.86 -6.10 3.05
N VAL A 65 3.34 -7.30 2.73
CA VAL A 65 3.36 -7.83 1.37
C VAL A 65 2.58 -9.13 1.35
N HIS A 66 1.39 -9.09 0.76
CA HIS A 66 0.52 -10.26 0.63
C HIS A 66 0.65 -10.83 -0.77
N THR A 67 1.04 -12.10 -0.88
CA THR A 67 1.17 -12.82 -2.16
C THR A 67 -0.12 -13.55 -2.58
N SER A 68 -1.18 -13.46 -1.76
CA SER A 68 -2.54 -13.94 -2.00
C SER A 68 -3.53 -13.02 -1.26
N HIS A 69 -4.84 -13.08 -1.57
CA HIS A 69 -5.81 -12.12 -1.00
C HIS A 69 -5.79 -12.26 0.52
N PRO A 70 -5.51 -11.20 1.29
CA PRO A 70 -5.63 -11.29 2.74
C PRO A 70 -7.10 -11.58 3.08
N ASN A 71 -7.33 -12.66 3.83
CA ASN A 71 -8.66 -13.04 4.32
C ASN A 71 -9.27 -11.97 5.25
N GLU A 72 -8.47 -11.01 5.73
CA GLU A 72 -8.90 -9.90 6.60
C GLU A 72 -9.76 -8.85 5.88
N THR A 73 -9.83 -8.85 4.54
CA THR A 73 -10.79 -8.03 3.77
C THR A 73 -12.01 -8.81 3.28
N LYS A 74 -12.17 -10.08 3.69
CA LYS A 74 -13.39 -10.83 3.37
C LYS A 74 -14.48 -10.43 4.37
N SER A 75 -15.33 -9.48 3.96
CA SER A 75 -16.72 -9.43 4.41
C SER A 75 -17.54 -10.51 3.71
#